data_AF-A0AAE0THG5-F1
#
_entry.id   AF-A0AAE0THG5-F1
#
_cell.length_a   1.000
_cell.length_b   1.000
_cell.length_c   1.000
_cell.angle_alpha   90.00
_cell.angle_beta   90.00
_cell.angle_gamma   90.00
#
_symmetry.space_group_name_H-M   'P 1'
#
loop_
_entity.id
_entity.type
_entity.pdbx_description
1 polymer ?
#
loop_
_entity_poly.entity_id
_entity_poly.type
_entity_poly.pdbx_seq_one_letter_code
_entity_poly.pdbx_strand_id
1 'polypeptide(L)'
;MAHRLSRILERRRERGFSTEGEGTSRTPKLNSVNINIYNGLIFEDNDVNVIAYGAKKDFDSTVSLALSIFVRAGDLTKQECAVYLKRRGPLVVGENLLTSAGNLPFDGIIHALGPSRKEYPDQENCGLKLYQTITNILETAKRNHLYRIAITAISIDEWPPSRTSYLAEMFLKAIKDFCNGLMPLITDVHIVDSNETVLQAIQAAFEKLTGGKGRGVPDLQKDRHRDDSLQSRKHSAIPSYKMNAMPRGICLIINIRVFDRGDWELGTRVGSEKDVDNLKRLFRKLHFSIKEVEDLEGAELARTIAKIGLNINHSRFDCFVCCILSHGFEGNVYGSDGRIVPIKTLTTSVQASMCPTLAGKPKLFFIQACQGDQIQGGLAIETDAAPIHQDRHCDSNVKQWIPDDADFLLGYSTVPGYAAIRNRTNGSWYINKLVEVMERYHDRMDMVSMLGKVNDELSKMEAVHGNRRFKQMSSFHSTLRKKVYFFN
;
A
#
# COMPACT_ATOMS: atom_id res chain seq x y z
N MET A 1 25.26 10.30 3.10
CA MET A 1 23.98 9.82 2.52
C MET A 1 23.26 10.91 1.70
N ALA A 2 23.16 12.15 2.19
CA ALA A 2 22.55 13.27 1.45
C ALA A 2 23.24 13.61 0.10
N HIS A 3 24.57 13.46 0.02
CA HIS A 3 25.33 13.70 -1.22
C HIS A 3 25.11 12.63 -2.32
N ARG A 4 24.52 11.47 -1.97
CA ARG A 4 24.26 10.34 -2.88
C ARG A 4 22.87 10.46 -3.53
N LEU A 5 21.89 10.98 -2.78
CA LEU A 5 20.55 11.33 -3.28
C LEU A 5 20.58 12.53 -4.23
N SER A 6 21.44 13.53 -3.98
CA SER A 6 21.59 14.68 -4.87
C SER A 6 22.16 14.28 -6.24
N ARG A 7 23.15 13.38 -6.29
CA ARG A 7 23.72 12.85 -7.55
C ARG A 7 22.76 11.97 -8.34
N ILE A 8 21.82 11.28 -7.68
CA ILE A 8 20.78 10.47 -8.34
C ILE A 8 19.70 11.39 -8.94
N LEU A 9 19.35 12.48 -8.25
CA LEU A 9 18.40 13.49 -8.74
C LEU A 9 19.00 14.38 -9.85
N GLU A 10 20.30 14.69 -9.80
CA GLU A 10 21.01 15.42 -10.87
C GLU A 10 21.12 14.57 -12.16
N ARG A 11 21.44 13.27 -12.04
CA ARG A 11 21.43 12.34 -13.19
C ARG A 11 20.06 12.10 -13.82
N ARG A 12 18.98 12.40 -13.08
CA ARG A 12 17.58 12.38 -13.57
C ARG A 12 17.19 13.67 -14.29
N ARG A 13 17.94 14.77 -14.10
CA ARG A 13 17.68 16.08 -14.72
C ARG A 13 18.45 16.29 -16.04
N GLU A 14 19.60 15.64 -16.20
CA GLU A 14 20.45 15.74 -17.39
C GLU A 14 20.08 14.76 -18.52
N ARG A 15 19.19 13.80 -18.28
CA ARG A 15 18.68 12.87 -19.30
C ARG A 15 17.21 13.15 -19.59
N GLY A 16 16.96 14.30 -20.21
CA GLY A 16 15.70 14.56 -20.88
C GLY A 16 15.69 13.85 -22.23
N PHE A 17 14.80 12.88 -22.41
CA PHE A 17 14.31 12.48 -23.73
C PHE A 17 12.80 12.19 -23.65
N SER A 18 12.13 12.76 -24.63
CA SER A 18 10.69 12.89 -24.84
C SER A 18 10.00 11.56 -25.13
N THR A 19 8.79 11.42 -24.57
CA THR A 19 7.80 10.40 -24.92
C THR A 19 7.16 10.68 -26.28
N GLU A 20 6.78 9.57 -26.94
CA GLU A 20 5.68 9.39 -27.92
C GLU A 20 6.10 8.95 -29.34
N GLY A 21 5.91 7.65 -29.60
CA GLY A 21 5.53 7.12 -30.91
C GLY A 21 4.10 6.61 -30.80
N GLU A 22 3.17 7.19 -31.57
CA GLU A 22 1.80 6.70 -31.72
C GLU A 22 1.77 5.51 -32.69
N GLY A 23 1.53 4.34 -32.13
CA GLY A 23 0.80 3.26 -32.76
C GLY A 23 -0.15 2.74 -31.69
N THR A 24 -1.47 2.79 -31.92
CA THR A 24 -2.47 2.34 -30.95
C THR A 24 -2.40 0.82 -30.75
N SER A 25 -1.41 0.35 -29.99
CA SER A 25 -1.43 -0.94 -29.32
C SER A 25 -1.82 -0.65 -27.88
N ARG A 26 -3.11 -0.81 -27.56
CA ARG A 26 -3.52 -0.80 -26.15
C ARG A 26 -2.83 -2.01 -25.51
N THR A 27 -1.95 -1.77 -24.53
CA THR A 27 -1.35 -2.84 -23.74
C THR A 27 -2.46 -3.77 -23.23
N PRO A 28 -2.32 -5.09 -23.40
CA PRO A 28 -3.33 -6.03 -22.97
C PRO A 28 -3.55 -5.89 -21.45
N LYS A 29 -4.81 -5.92 -21.03
CA LYS A 29 -5.17 -5.71 -19.62
C LYS A 29 -5.86 -6.93 -19.02
N LEU A 30 -5.53 -7.22 -17.77
CA LEU A 30 -6.39 -8.00 -16.88
C LEU A 30 -7.03 -7.02 -15.90
N ASN A 31 -8.33 -6.76 -16.11
CA ASN A 31 -9.07 -5.69 -15.45
C ASN A 31 -8.38 -4.31 -15.63
N SER A 32 -7.86 -3.74 -14.55
CA SER A 32 -7.17 -2.45 -14.53
C SER A 32 -5.64 -2.54 -14.64
N VAL A 33 -5.07 -3.75 -14.61
CA VAL A 33 -3.61 -3.98 -14.59
C VAL A 33 -3.11 -4.21 -16.00
N ASN A 34 -2.05 -3.49 -16.38
CA ASN A 34 -1.38 -3.69 -17.66
C ASN A 34 -0.53 -4.96 -17.59
N ILE A 35 -0.70 -5.84 -18.57
CA ILE A 35 0.10 -7.06 -18.70
C ILE A 35 0.99 -6.92 -19.92
N ASN A 36 2.30 -6.92 -19.68
CA ASN A 36 3.31 -6.88 -20.73
C ASN A 36 4.03 -8.23 -20.76
N ILE A 37 4.03 -8.92 -21.90
CA ILE A 37 4.68 -10.23 -22.06
C ILE A 37 5.75 -10.06 -23.15
N TYR A 38 7.02 -10.28 -22.83
CA TYR A 38 8.11 -10.09 -23.79
C TYR A 38 9.36 -10.90 -23.44
N ASN A 39 10.20 -11.11 -24.46
CA ASN A 39 11.50 -11.76 -24.30
C ASN A 39 12.53 -10.75 -23.78
N GLY A 40 13.30 -11.14 -22.76
CA GLY A 40 14.39 -10.30 -22.27
C GLY A 40 14.99 -10.76 -20.94
N LEU A 41 15.91 -9.95 -20.42
CA LEU A 41 16.49 -10.11 -19.10
C LEU A 41 15.74 -9.24 -18.09
N ILE A 42 15.29 -9.85 -16.99
CA ILE A 42 14.43 -9.19 -15.99
C ILE A 42 15.02 -7.90 -15.39
N PHE A 43 16.35 -7.79 -15.30
CA PHE A 43 17.03 -6.64 -14.71
C PHE A 43 17.31 -5.49 -15.71
N GLU A 44 16.89 -5.62 -16.97
CA GLU A 44 17.02 -4.57 -17.99
C GLU A 44 15.73 -3.75 -18.19
N ASP A 45 14.64 -4.18 -17.57
CA ASP A 45 13.36 -3.50 -17.59
C ASP A 45 13.36 -2.27 -16.67
N ASN A 46 13.55 -1.09 -17.24
CA ASN A 46 13.60 0.17 -16.47
C ASN A 46 12.23 0.76 -16.17
N ASP A 47 11.14 0.12 -16.64
CA ASP A 47 9.78 0.61 -16.43
C ASP A 47 9.15 0.06 -15.15
N VAL A 48 9.80 -0.92 -14.51
CA VAL A 48 9.38 -1.53 -13.23
C VAL A 48 10.18 -1.02 -12.04
N ASN A 49 9.60 -1.14 -10.85
CA ASN A 49 10.26 -0.76 -9.60
C ASN A 49 10.60 -1.95 -8.69
N VAL A 50 10.14 -3.16 -9.03
CA VAL A 50 10.54 -4.41 -8.35
C VAL A 50 10.67 -5.55 -9.36
N ILE A 51 11.63 -6.43 -9.12
CA ILE A 51 11.80 -7.67 -9.88
C ILE A 51 11.55 -8.89 -9.01
N ALA A 52 10.96 -9.94 -9.57
CA ALA A 52 10.71 -11.21 -8.91
C ALA A 52 11.16 -12.39 -9.78
N TYR A 53 11.90 -13.32 -9.17
CA TYR A 53 12.44 -14.48 -9.89
C TYR A 53 12.45 -15.74 -9.02
N GLY A 54 12.64 -16.89 -9.68
CA GLY A 54 12.77 -18.19 -9.03
C GLY A 54 14.10 -18.34 -8.30
N ALA A 55 14.07 -18.33 -6.97
CA ALA A 55 15.23 -18.54 -6.11
C ALA A 55 15.33 -20.00 -5.64
N LYS A 56 16.53 -20.40 -5.21
CA LYS A 56 16.73 -21.65 -4.47
C LYS A 56 16.43 -21.45 -2.99
N LYS A 57 16.10 -22.55 -2.31
CA LYS A 57 15.78 -22.60 -0.88
C LYS A 57 16.83 -21.96 0.04
N ASP A 58 18.10 -22.02 -0.35
CA ASP A 58 19.26 -21.48 0.36
C ASP A 58 19.83 -20.21 -0.29
N PHE A 59 19.18 -19.68 -1.33
CA PHE A 59 19.66 -18.57 -2.16
C PHE A 59 21.03 -18.82 -2.84
N ASP A 60 21.67 -19.96 -2.60
CA ASP A 60 22.96 -20.32 -3.18
C ASP A 60 22.72 -20.93 -4.56
N SER A 61 22.94 -20.11 -5.59
CA SER A 61 22.55 -20.46 -6.94
C SER A 61 23.69 -20.33 -7.92
N THR A 62 23.99 -21.47 -8.55
CA THR A 62 24.77 -21.57 -9.79
C THR A 62 23.90 -21.35 -11.03
N VAL A 63 22.60 -21.09 -10.86
CA VAL A 63 21.67 -20.82 -11.98
C VAL A 63 21.97 -19.44 -12.55
N SER A 64 22.12 -19.36 -13.87
CA SER A 64 22.58 -18.19 -14.62
C SER A 64 21.89 -16.89 -14.23
N LEU A 65 20.56 -16.91 -14.08
CA LEU A 65 19.78 -15.71 -13.74
C LEU A 65 20.00 -15.24 -12.30
N ALA A 66 19.86 -16.13 -11.33
CA ALA A 66 20.03 -15.81 -9.90
C ALA A 66 21.44 -15.29 -9.61
N LEU A 67 22.46 -15.96 -10.18
CA LEU A 67 23.85 -15.54 -10.09
C LEU A 67 24.05 -14.15 -10.71
N SER A 68 23.48 -13.92 -11.90
CA SER A 68 23.52 -12.64 -12.60
C SER A 68 22.89 -11.48 -11.81
N ILE A 69 21.78 -11.76 -11.09
CA ILE A 69 21.13 -10.78 -10.21
C ILE A 69 22.05 -10.47 -9.02
N PHE A 70 22.58 -11.48 -8.33
CA PHE A 70 23.45 -11.26 -7.18
C PHE A 70 24.76 -10.54 -7.52
N VAL A 71 25.36 -10.83 -8.68
CA VAL A 71 26.57 -10.13 -9.16
C VAL A 71 26.27 -8.64 -9.39
N ARG A 72 25.13 -8.33 -10.02
CA ARG A 72 24.76 -6.94 -10.32
C ARG A 72 24.26 -6.19 -9.10
N ALA A 73 23.47 -6.82 -8.24
CA ALA A 73 22.95 -6.21 -7.01
C ALA A 73 24.08 -5.92 -5.99
N GLY A 74 25.10 -6.78 -5.94
CA GLY A 74 26.23 -6.65 -5.02
C GLY A 74 25.96 -7.29 -3.65
N ASP A 75 26.83 -7.00 -2.68
CA ASP A 75 26.90 -7.78 -1.44
C ASP A 75 25.76 -7.53 -0.45
N LEU A 76 25.10 -6.36 -0.53
CA LEU A 76 24.01 -6.01 0.39
C LEU A 76 22.86 -7.02 0.31
N THR A 77 22.39 -7.31 -0.90
CA THR A 77 21.34 -8.30 -1.17
C THR A 77 21.72 -9.68 -0.65
N LYS A 78 22.99 -10.10 -0.83
CA LYS A 78 23.49 -11.39 -0.31
C LYS A 78 23.47 -11.43 1.23
N GLN A 79 23.85 -10.34 1.89
CA GLN A 79 23.83 -10.23 3.34
C GLN A 79 22.41 -10.32 3.89
N GLU A 80 21.44 -9.68 3.25
CA GLU A 80 20.02 -9.76 3.64
C GLU A 80 19.49 -11.20 3.53
N CYS A 81 19.82 -11.91 2.44
CA CYS A 81 19.50 -13.34 2.30
C CYS A 81 20.17 -14.20 3.39
N ALA A 82 21.44 -13.95 3.71
CA ALA A 82 22.15 -14.68 4.76
C ALA A 82 21.54 -14.44 6.16
N VAL A 83 21.11 -13.21 6.44
CA VAL A 83 20.39 -12.86 7.68
C VAL A 83 19.04 -13.59 7.75
N TYR A 84 18.31 -13.68 6.63
CA TYR A 84 17.08 -14.46 6.56
C TYR A 84 17.33 -15.92 6.90
N LEU A 85 18.29 -16.57 6.24
CA LEU A 85 18.62 -17.98 6.48
C LEU A 85 19.00 -18.25 7.93
N LYS A 86 19.79 -17.36 8.53
CA LYS A 86 20.20 -17.49 9.94
C LYS A 86 19.02 -17.41 10.91
N ARG A 87 17.99 -16.63 10.57
CA ARG A 87 16.84 -16.37 11.47
C ARG A 87 15.68 -17.32 11.24
N ARG A 88 15.42 -17.71 9.99
CA ARG A 88 14.20 -18.44 9.58
C ARG A 88 14.48 -19.79 8.91
N GLY A 89 15.74 -20.08 8.61
CA GLY A 89 16.11 -21.25 7.83
C GLY A 89 15.84 -21.08 6.33
N PRO A 90 15.92 -22.17 5.54
CA PRO A 90 15.68 -22.16 4.11
C PRO A 90 14.25 -21.72 3.75
N LEU A 91 14.06 -21.11 2.57
CA LEU A 91 12.73 -20.86 2.04
C LEU A 91 11.96 -22.17 1.87
N VAL A 92 10.66 -22.12 2.15
CA VAL A 92 9.70 -23.19 1.86
C VAL A 92 8.98 -22.89 0.55
N VAL A 93 8.57 -23.91 -0.19
CA VAL A 93 7.88 -23.73 -1.48
C VAL A 93 6.61 -22.90 -1.32
N GLY A 94 6.49 -21.85 -2.13
CA GLY A 94 5.44 -20.84 -2.05
C GLY A 94 5.84 -19.58 -1.28
N GLU A 95 6.92 -19.61 -0.51
CA GLU A 95 7.44 -18.44 0.20
C GLU A 95 8.29 -17.54 -0.70
N ASN A 96 8.44 -16.29 -0.27
CA ASN A 96 9.36 -15.36 -0.87
C ASN A 96 9.99 -14.43 0.18
N LEU A 97 11.12 -13.83 -0.21
CA LEU A 97 11.84 -12.82 0.56
C LEU A 97 12.00 -11.56 -0.30
N LEU A 98 11.57 -10.41 0.22
CA LEU A 98 11.95 -9.11 -0.34
C LEU A 98 13.27 -8.63 0.27
N THR A 99 14.22 -8.27 -0.58
CA THR A 99 15.49 -7.64 -0.22
C THR A 99 15.65 -6.30 -0.94
N SER A 100 16.65 -5.53 -0.52
CA SER A 100 17.10 -4.37 -1.28
C SER A 100 17.71 -4.80 -2.63
N ALA A 101 17.55 -3.95 -3.65
CA ALA A 101 18.11 -4.21 -4.98
C ALA A 101 19.62 -3.92 -5.09
N GLY A 102 20.24 -3.41 -4.03
CA GLY A 102 21.66 -3.05 -4.01
C GLY A 102 22.01 -2.02 -5.08
N ASN A 103 22.85 -2.40 -6.04
CA ASN A 103 23.26 -1.54 -7.16
C ASN A 103 22.33 -1.59 -8.38
N LEU A 104 21.29 -2.44 -8.37
CA LEU A 104 20.30 -2.48 -9.44
C LEU A 104 19.35 -1.26 -9.33
N PRO A 105 18.76 -0.80 -10.45
CA PRO A 105 17.90 0.39 -10.49
C PRO A 105 16.46 0.13 -9.99
N PHE A 106 16.27 -0.83 -9.08
CA PHE A 106 14.97 -1.22 -8.53
C PHE A 106 14.85 -0.81 -7.06
N ASP A 107 13.61 -0.68 -6.58
CA ASP A 107 13.33 -0.44 -5.17
C ASP A 107 13.48 -1.75 -4.34
N GLY A 108 13.38 -2.92 -4.98
CA GLY A 108 13.62 -4.21 -4.32
C GLY A 108 13.69 -5.42 -5.24
N ILE A 109 14.08 -6.57 -4.67
CA ILE A 109 14.14 -7.88 -5.33
C ILE A 109 13.32 -8.88 -4.50
N ILE A 110 12.36 -9.54 -5.13
CA ILE A 110 11.58 -10.63 -4.53
C ILE A 110 12.21 -11.96 -4.95
N HIS A 111 12.84 -12.63 -4.00
CA HIS A 111 13.39 -13.98 -4.16
C HIS A 111 12.31 -15.00 -3.78
N ALA A 112 11.72 -15.69 -4.76
CA ALA A 112 10.59 -16.59 -4.53
C ALA A 112 10.96 -18.04 -4.80
N LEU A 113 10.60 -18.95 -3.88
CA LEU A 113 10.79 -20.39 -4.10
C LEU A 113 9.52 -21.00 -4.72
N GLY A 114 9.55 -21.22 -6.03
CA GLY A 114 8.49 -21.94 -6.73
C GLY A 114 8.57 -23.46 -6.54
N PRO A 115 7.50 -24.22 -6.88
CA PRO A 115 7.51 -25.67 -6.83
C PRO A 115 8.47 -26.24 -7.88
N SER A 116 9.19 -27.30 -7.52
CA SER A 116 9.99 -28.06 -8.50
C SER A 116 9.27 -29.33 -8.92
N ARG A 117 9.52 -29.80 -10.15
CA ARG A 117 8.95 -31.07 -10.64
C ARG A 117 9.37 -32.27 -9.78
N LYS A 118 10.55 -32.20 -9.15
CA LYS A 118 11.06 -33.28 -8.29
C LYS A 118 10.28 -33.40 -6.98
N GLU A 119 9.90 -32.26 -6.39
CA GLU A 119 9.18 -32.21 -5.11
C GLU A 119 7.66 -32.30 -5.29
N TYR A 120 7.15 -31.78 -6.42
CA TYR A 120 5.74 -31.83 -6.80
C TYR A 120 5.61 -32.52 -8.18
N PRO A 121 5.72 -33.85 -8.25
CA PRO A 121 5.66 -34.60 -9.51
C PRO A 121 4.24 -34.69 -10.09
N ASP A 122 3.23 -34.44 -9.26
CA ASP A 122 1.86 -34.27 -9.68
C ASP A 122 1.64 -32.85 -10.23
N GLN A 123 1.05 -32.77 -11.42
CA GLN A 123 0.93 -31.52 -12.18
C GLN A 123 -0.07 -30.57 -11.52
N GLU A 124 -1.15 -31.08 -10.94
CA GLU A 124 -2.19 -30.27 -10.29
C GLU A 124 -1.66 -29.63 -9.00
N ASN A 125 -1.04 -30.43 -8.13
CA ASN A 125 -0.40 -29.93 -6.90
C ASN A 125 0.74 -28.94 -7.20
N CYS A 126 1.54 -29.20 -8.23
CA CYS A 126 2.54 -28.25 -8.71
C CYS A 126 1.89 -26.94 -9.17
N GLY A 127 0.82 -27.00 -9.96
CA GLY A 127 0.06 -25.84 -10.41
C GLY A 127 -0.53 -25.02 -9.26
N LEU A 128 -1.08 -25.68 -8.23
CA LEU A 128 -1.61 -25.02 -7.03
C LEU A 128 -0.51 -24.30 -6.24
N LYS A 129 0.66 -24.93 -6.10
CA LYS A 129 1.82 -24.29 -5.45
C LYS A 129 2.40 -23.15 -6.27
N LEU A 130 2.41 -23.26 -7.59
CA LEU A 130 2.81 -22.17 -8.47
C LEU A 130 1.84 -20.99 -8.33
N TYR A 131 0.53 -21.26 -8.35
CA TYR A 131 -0.49 -20.24 -8.11
C TYR A 131 -0.29 -19.52 -6.78
N GLN A 132 -0.03 -20.28 -5.70
CA GLN A 132 0.28 -19.72 -4.38
C GLN A 132 1.55 -18.86 -4.41
N THR A 133 2.60 -19.32 -5.09
CA THR A 133 3.88 -18.60 -5.21
C THR A 133 3.68 -17.25 -5.89
N ILE A 134 3.00 -17.21 -7.04
CA ILE A 134 2.74 -15.98 -7.78
C ILE A 134 1.83 -15.03 -6.99
N THR A 135 0.80 -15.56 -6.34
CA THR A 135 -0.06 -14.77 -5.45
C THR A 135 0.75 -14.13 -4.32
N ASN A 136 1.63 -14.89 -3.68
CA ASN A 136 2.49 -14.39 -2.61
C ASN A 136 3.50 -13.34 -3.10
N ILE A 137 4.02 -13.45 -4.33
CA ILE A 137 4.89 -12.43 -4.93
C ILE A 137 4.13 -11.11 -5.07
N LEU A 138 2.94 -11.15 -5.66
CA LEU A 138 2.09 -9.97 -5.87
C LEU A 138 1.64 -9.37 -4.52
N GLU A 139 1.31 -10.21 -3.55
CA GLU A 139 1.01 -9.79 -2.18
C GLU A 139 2.21 -9.12 -1.49
N THR A 140 3.41 -9.66 -1.63
CA THR A 140 4.64 -9.04 -1.11
C THR A 140 4.89 -7.69 -1.78
N ALA A 141 4.76 -7.59 -3.10
CA ALA A 141 4.89 -6.32 -3.81
C ALA A 141 3.84 -5.29 -3.33
N LYS A 142 2.58 -5.71 -3.18
CA LYS A 142 1.48 -4.88 -2.65
C LYS A 142 1.76 -4.38 -1.23
N ARG A 143 2.18 -5.27 -0.32
CA ARG A 143 2.51 -4.93 1.09
C ARG A 143 3.68 -3.94 1.20
N ASN A 144 4.57 -3.94 0.22
CA ASN A 144 5.76 -3.09 0.19
C ASN A 144 5.62 -1.88 -0.76
N HIS A 145 4.40 -1.59 -1.23
CA HIS A 145 4.15 -0.44 -2.10
C HIS A 145 4.98 -0.44 -3.39
N LEU A 146 5.09 -1.61 -4.01
CA LEU A 146 5.77 -1.81 -5.29
C LEU A 146 4.69 -1.99 -6.36
N TYR A 147 4.63 -1.05 -7.31
CA TYR A 147 3.47 -0.86 -8.19
C TYR A 147 3.69 -1.45 -9.58
N ARG A 148 4.94 -1.59 -10.00
CA ARG A 148 5.31 -2.11 -11.31
C ARG A 148 6.31 -3.23 -11.13
N ILE A 149 5.89 -4.44 -11.44
CA ILE A 149 6.64 -5.65 -11.14
C ILE A 149 7.01 -6.38 -12.42
N ALA A 150 8.28 -6.77 -12.55
CA ALA A 150 8.68 -7.78 -13.50
C ALA A 150 8.78 -9.15 -12.81
N ILE A 151 8.25 -10.21 -13.43
CA ILE A 151 8.24 -11.58 -12.92
C ILE A 151 8.73 -12.52 -14.02
N THR A 152 9.70 -13.39 -13.72
CA THR A 152 10.08 -14.47 -14.65
C THR A 152 9.08 -15.62 -14.64
N ALA A 153 9.17 -16.55 -15.60
CA ALA A 153 8.27 -17.69 -15.67
C ALA A 153 8.64 -18.80 -14.63
N ILE A 154 8.56 -18.45 -13.35
CA ILE A 154 8.99 -19.29 -12.21
C ILE A 154 8.38 -20.69 -12.32
N SER A 155 9.23 -21.72 -12.29
CA SER A 155 8.86 -23.16 -12.28
C SER A 155 8.14 -23.69 -13.53
N ILE A 156 7.91 -22.86 -14.55
CA ILE A 156 7.18 -23.28 -15.76
C ILE A 156 8.10 -24.10 -16.69
N ASP A 157 9.38 -23.75 -16.76
CA ASP A 157 10.40 -24.36 -17.60
C ASP A 157 10.90 -25.73 -17.10
N GLU A 158 10.58 -26.11 -15.86
CA GLU A 158 10.90 -27.44 -15.32
C GLU A 158 10.07 -28.59 -15.94
N TRP A 159 9.07 -28.26 -16.75
CA TRP A 159 8.12 -29.19 -17.33
C TRP A 159 8.21 -29.27 -18.85
N PRO A 160 7.96 -30.45 -19.45
CA PRO A 160 7.95 -30.59 -20.90
C PRO A 160 6.83 -29.74 -21.53
N PRO A 161 6.98 -29.32 -22.80
CA PRO A 161 6.01 -28.46 -23.50
C PRO A 161 4.55 -28.92 -23.40
N SER A 162 4.31 -30.23 -23.36
CA SER A 162 2.97 -30.82 -23.20
C SER A 162 2.27 -30.49 -21.88
N ARG A 163 3.02 -30.00 -20.87
CA ARG A 163 2.52 -29.68 -19.53
C ARG A 163 2.72 -28.21 -19.13
N THR A 164 3.51 -27.47 -19.91
CA THR A 164 3.76 -26.02 -19.75
C THR A 164 2.47 -25.20 -19.86
N SER A 165 1.52 -25.59 -20.73
CA SER A 165 0.26 -24.85 -20.92
C SER A 165 -0.58 -24.75 -19.65
N TYR A 166 -0.69 -25.83 -18.88
CA TYR A 166 -1.44 -25.82 -17.62
C TYR A 166 -0.77 -24.94 -16.55
N LEU A 167 0.57 -24.99 -16.45
CA LEU A 167 1.30 -24.15 -15.49
C LEU A 167 1.25 -22.67 -15.88
N ALA A 168 1.31 -22.36 -17.18
CA ALA A 168 1.08 -21.01 -17.70
C ALA A 168 -0.34 -20.51 -17.38
N GLU A 169 -1.36 -21.37 -17.51
CA GLU A 169 -2.72 -21.05 -17.09
C GLU A 169 -2.81 -20.78 -15.59
N MET A 170 -2.19 -21.59 -14.72
CA MET A 170 -2.19 -21.36 -13.28
C MET A 170 -1.43 -20.10 -12.87
N PHE A 171 -0.30 -19.80 -13.52
CA PHE A 171 0.48 -18.57 -13.35
C PHE A 171 -0.37 -17.33 -13.66
N LEU A 172 -1.02 -17.32 -14.83
CA LEU A 172 -1.89 -16.21 -15.23
C LEU A 172 -3.18 -16.16 -14.42
N LYS A 173 -3.70 -17.31 -13.99
CA LYS A 173 -4.86 -17.36 -13.08
C LYS A 173 -4.53 -16.69 -11.76
N ALA A 174 -3.34 -16.89 -11.19
CA ALA A 174 -2.90 -16.19 -9.98
C ALA A 174 -2.85 -14.67 -10.19
N ILE A 175 -2.26 -14.22 -11.30
CA ILE A 175 -2.27 -12.79 -11.65
C ILE A 175 -3.69 -12.29 -11.83
N LYS A 176 -4.53 -12.99 -12.59
CA LYS A 176 -5.93 -12.62 -12.83
C LYS A 176 -6.72 -12.52 -11.53
N ASP A 177 -6.62 -13.51 -10.66
CA ASP A 177 -7.36 -13.57 -9.40
C ASP A 177 -6.87 -12.51 -8.42
N PHE A 178 -5.56 -12.25 -8.38
CA PHE A 178 -5.01 -11.11 -7.67
C PHE A 178 -5.55 -9.77 -8.22
N CYS A 179 -5.63 -9.63 -9.55
CA CYS A 179 -6.20 -8.47 -10.24
C CYS A 179 -7.74 -8.38 -10.11
N ASN A 180 -8.43 -9.49 -9.81
CA ASN A 180 -9.86 -9.55 -9.49
C ASN A 180 -10.13 -9.16 -8.03
N GLY A 181 -9.11 -9.24 -7.17
CA GLY A 181 -9.16 -8.74 -5.80
C GLY A 181 -9.44 -7.23 -5.77
N LEU A 182 -10.18 -6.78 -4.76
CA LEU A 182 -10.43 -5.37 -4.51
C LEU A 182 -9.07 -4.65 -4.30
N MET A 183 -8.70 -3.82 -5.28
CA MET A 183 -7.48 -3.00 -5.35
C MET A 183 -6.17 -3.76 -5.61
N PRO A 184 -5.80 -3.99 -6.89
CA PRO A 184 -4.40 -4.20 -7.22
C PRO A 184 -3.69 -2.84 -7.09
N LEU A 185 -2.88 -2.69 -6.03
CA LEU A 185 -1.91 -1.60 -5.93
C LEU A 185 -0.94 -1.63 -7.13
N ILE A 186 -0.71 -2.83 -7.67
CA ILE A 186 0.09 -3.10 -8.85
C ILE A 186 -0.62 -2.57 -10.10
N THR A 187 0.03 -1.65 -10.81
CA THR A 187 -0.46 -1.05 -12.06
C THR A 187 0.02 -1.81 -13.30
N ASP A 188 1.21 -2.40 -13.22
CA ASP A 188 1.87 -3.07 -14.34
C ASP A 188 2.51 -4.38 -13.87
N VAL A 189 2.21 -5.48 -14.58
CA VAL A 189 2.88 -6.77 -14.43
C VAL A 189 3.58 -7.09 -15.75
N HIS A 190 4.91 -7.14 -15.70
CA HIS A 190 5.76 -7.49 -16.81
C HIS A 190 6.18 -8.96 -16.64
N ILE A 191 5.76 -9.81 -17.56
CA ILE A 191 6.15 -11.21 -17.63
C ILE A 191 7.30 -11.30 -18.63
N VAL A 192 8.50 -11.53 -18.10
CA VAL A 192 9.74 -11.46 -18.87
C VAL A 192 10.52 -12.75 -18.70
N ASP A 193 10.86 -13.39 -19.82
CA ASP A 193 11.66 -14.61 -19.79
C ASP A 193 12.56 -14.69 -21.03
N SER A 194 13.70 -15.37 -20.92
CA SER A 194 14.55 -15.66 -22.08
C SER A 194 14.06 -16.86 -22.90
N ASN A 195 13.22 -17.72 -22.31
CA ASN A 195 12.70 -18.90 -22.96
C ASN A 195 11.44 -18.59 -23.79
N GLU A 196 11.61 -18.44 -25.10
CA GLU A 196 10.52 -18.14 -26.03
C GLU A 196 9.39 -19.18 -26.00
N THR A 197 9.70 -20.47 -25.79
CA THR A 197 8.68 -21.52 -25.74
C THR A 197 7.75 -21.33 -24.54
N VAL A 198 8.32 -20.92 -23.41
CA VAL A 198 7.56 -20.62 -22.19
C VAL A 198 6.73 -19.34 -22.37
N LEU A 199 7.30 -18.30 -22.98
CA LEU A 199 6.54 -17.08 -23.30
C LEU A 199 5.39 -17.34 -24.26
N GLN A 200 5.57 -18.18 -25.27
CA GLN A 200 4.50 -18.60 -26.18
C GLN A 200 3.38 -19.32 -25.44
N ALA A 201 3.71 -20.21 -24.48
CA ALA A 201 2.72 -20.88 -23.65
C ALA A 201 1.94 -19.89 -22.77
N ILE A 202 2.61 -18.90 -22.17
CA ILE A 202 1.98 -17.83 -21.39
C ILE A 202 1.10 -16.96 -22.30
N GLN A 203 1.59 -16.56 -23.47
CA GLN A 203 0.83 -15.77 -24.43
C GLN A 203 -0.45 -16.49 -24.88
N ALA A 204 -0.37 -17.77 -25.22
CA ALA A 204 -1.52 -18.59 -25.58
C ALA A 204 -2.54 -18.72 -24.43
N ALA A 205 -2.05 -18.94 -23.21
CA ALA A 205 -2.90 -18.99 -22.01
C ALA A 205 -3.57 -17.62 -21.73
N PHE A 206 -2.86 -16.52 -21.98
CA PHE A 206 -3.38 -15.16 -21.83
C PHE A 206 -4.49 -14.84 -22.84
N GLU A 207 -4.30 -15.24 -24.10
CA GLU A 207 -5.30 -15.08 -25.16
C GLU A 207 -6.57 -15.89 -24.87
N LYS A 208 -6.42 -17.13 -24.40
CA LYS A 208 -7.54 -17.98 -23.93
C LYS A 208 -8.30 -17.32 -22.79
N LEU A 209 -7.58 -16.73 -21.83
CA LEU A 209 -8.14 -16.11 -20.63
C LEU A 209 -8.85 -14.77 -20.91
N THR A 210 -8.50 -14.10 -22.01
CA THR A 210 -9.07 -12.79 -22.43
C THR A 210 -10.06 -12.87 -23.59
N GLY A 211 -10.30 -14.06 -24.15
CA GLY A 211 -11.29 -14.28 -25.23
C GLY A 211 -10.80 -13.91 -26.63
N GLY A 212 -9.49 -14.02 -26.90
CA GLY A 212 -8.93 -14.02 -28.26
C GLY A 212 -8.73 -12.66 -28.94
N LYS A 213 -8.49 -11.57 -28.19
CA LYS A 213 -8.14 -10.25 -28.76
C LYS A 213 -6.73 -9.75 -28.40
N GLY A 214 -5.74 -10.65 -28.33
CA GLY A 214 -4.33 -10.27 -28.39
C GLY A 214 -3.80 -10.52 -29.79
N ARG A 215 -3.49 -9.46 -30.55
CA ARG A 215 -2.70 -9.60 -31.79
C ARG A 215 -1.26 -9.23 -31.49
N GLY A 216 -0.35 -10.18 -31.73
CA GLY A 216 1.05 -10.00 -32.13
C GLY A 216 1.98 -9.22 -31.21
N VAL A 217 3.06 -9.89 -30.79
CA VAL A 217 4.26 -9.27 -30.21
C VAL A 217 4.81 -8.21 -31.18
N PRO A 218 4.94 -6.92 -30.78
CA PRO A 218 5.62 -5.93 -31.62
C PRO A 218 7.13 -6.20 -31.60
N ASP A 219 7.69 -6.45 -32.78
CA ASP A 219 9.13 -6.50 -33.02
C ASP A 219 9.64 -5.06 -33.22
N LEU A 220 10.50 -4.58 -32.33
CA LEU A 220 11.04 -3.21 -32.36
C LEU A 220 12.38 -3.17 -33.11
N GLN A 221 12.34 -3.28 -34.44
CA GLN A 221 13.41 -2.77 -35.31
C GLN A 221 12.82 -2.20 -36.61
N LYS A 222 13.25 -0.96 -36.96
CA LYS A 222 12.88 -0.10 -38.12
C LYS A 222 11.59 0.74 -37.92
N ASP A 223 11.48 2.02 -38.27
CA ASP A 223 12.22 2.87 -39.21
C ASP A 223 12.15 4.37 -38.85
N ARG A 224 13.06 5.13 -39.46
CA ARG A 224 13.25 6.58 -39.35
C ARG A 224 12.41 7.39 -40.37
N HIS A 225 12.20 8.67 -40.04
CA HIS A 225 11.82 9.83 -40.87
C HIS A 225 10.33 10.05 -41.19
N ARG A 226 9.70 11.10 -40.63
CA ARG A 226 9.44 12.42 -41.28
C ARG A 226 8.48 13.31 -40.47
N ASP A 227 8.56 14.58 -40.83
CA ASP A 227 8.16 15.85 -40.21
C ASP A 227 6.66 16.15 -40.00
N ASP A 228 6.45 17.05 -39.02
CA ASP A 228 5.46 18.13 -38.85
C ASP A 228 3.93 17.93 -38.92
N SER A 229 3.23 18.21 -37.80
CA SER A 229 2.57 19.51 -37.54
C SER A 229 1.66 19.49 -36.30
N LEU A 230 1.89 20.42 -35.35
CA LEU A 230 1.18 20.54 -34.08
C LEU A 230 -0.25 21.13 -34.22
N GLN A 231 -1.25 20.47 -33.64
CA GLN A 231 -2.43 21.14 -33.07
C GLN A 231 -2.83 20.55 -31.70
N SER A 232 -2.89 21.42 -30.69
CA SER A 232 -3.04 21.15 -29.26
C SER A 232 -4.33 20.40 -28.86
N ARG A 233 -4.24 19.42 -27.94
CA ARG A 233 -5.39 18.84 -27.23
C ARG A 233 -5.27 19.00 -25.71
N LYS A 234 -6.34 19.51 -25.08
CA LYS A 234 -6.50 19.76 -23.64
C LYS A 234 -6.61 18.43 -22.85
N HIS A 235 -5.76 18.21 -21.83
CA HIS A 235 -5.92 17.09 -20.88
C HIS A 235 -7.07 17.35 -19.89
N SER A 236 -7.95 16.36 -19.67
CA SER A 236 -9.04 16.40 -18.68
C SER A 236 -8.52 16.14 -17.26
N ALA A 237 -8.70 17.08 -16.33
CA ALA A 237 -8.28 17.00 -14.93
C ALA A 237 -9.14 16.04 -14.07
N ILE A 238 -8.56 15.43 -13.03
CA ILE A 238 -9.28 14.62 -12.02
C ILE A 238 -10.38 15.49 -11.37
N PRO A 239 -11.64 15.03 -11.31
CA PRO A 239 -12.74 15.81 -10.74
C PRO A 239 -12.59 15.98 -9.22
N SER A 240 -13.37 16.91 -8.64
CA SER A 240 -13.40 17.17 -7.19
C SER A 240 -14.73 16.72 -6.57
N TYR A 241 -14.72 16.35 -5.28
CA TYR A 241 -15.96 16.17 -4.52
C TYR A 241 -16.64 17.51 -4.28
N LYS A 242 -17.97 17.49 -4.22
CA LYS A 242 -18.74 18.61 -3.68
C LYS A 242 -18.41 18.72 -2.18
N MET A 243 -18.00 19.91 -1.74
CA MET A 243 -17.53 20.18 -0.38
C MET A 243 -17.97 21.58 0.10
N ASN A 244 -19.19 22.01 -0.21
CA ASN A 244 -19.74 23.33 0.09
C ASN A 244 -21.02 23.31 0.96
N ALA A 245 -21.40 22.17 1.51
CA ALA A 245 -22.49 22.04 2.47
C ALA A 245 -22.16 22.75 3.79
N MET A 246 -23.19 23.24 4.48
CA MET A 246 -23.10 23.92 5.77
C MET A 246 -24.12 23.32 6.74
N PRO A 247 -23.69 22.57 7.77
CA PRO A 247 -22.31 22.12 8.01
C PRO A 247 -21.83 21.14 6.92
N ARG A 248 -20.52 21.05 6.69
CA ARG A 248 -19.93 20.13 5.69
C ARG A 248 -20.17 18.67 6.03
N GLY A 249 -20.23 18.38 7.32
CA GLY A 249 -20.40 17.03 7.83
C GLY A 249 -20.21 16.96 9.33
N ILE A 250 -20.24 15.74 9.83
CA ILE A 250 -19.88 15.44 11.22
C ILE A 250 -18.39 15.16 11.29
N CYS A 251 -17.74 15.79 12.29
CA CYS A 251 -16.42 15.41 12.75
C CYS A 251 -16.57 14.74 14.11
N LEU A 252 -16.42 13.42 14.16
CA LEU A 252 -16.40 12.63 15.39
C LEU A 252 -14.96 12.56 15.91
N ILE A 253 -14.72 12.98 17.15
CA ILE A 253 -13.43 12.89 17.83
C ILE A 253 -13.60 11.93 19.00
N ILE A 254 -12.90 10.80 18.94
CA ILE A 254 -12.86 9.79 19.99
C ILE A 254 -11.50 9.88 20.66
N ASN A 255 -11.47 10.26 21.94
CA ASN A 255 -10.24 10.31 22.72
C ASN A 255 -10.27 9.25 23.81
N ILE A 256 -9.47 8.20 23.69
CA ILE A 256 -9.25 7.25 24.77
C ILE A 256 -7.99 7.69 25.49
N ARG A 257 -8.16 8.22 26.69
CA ARG A 257 -7.12 8.86 27.49
C ARG A 257 -6.74 8.01 28.68
N VAL A 258 -7.74 7.56 29.43
CA VAL A 258 -7.58 6.75 30.64
C VAL A 258 -7.99 5.31 30.31
N PHE A 259 -7.15 4.37 30.72
CA PHE A 259 -7.39 2.94 30.59
C PHE A 259 -7.60 2.36 31.99
N ASP A 260 -8.62 1.52 32.15
CA ASP A 260 -9.03 0.98 33.43
C ASP A 260 -7.95 0.10 34.08
N ARG A 261 -7.96 0.06 35.42
CA ARG A 261 -6.90 -0.43 36.32
C ARG A 261 -6.48 -1.92 36.16
N GLY A 262 -6.99 -2.63 35.17
CA GLY A 262 -6.71 -4.05 34.92
C GLY A 262 -5.46 -4.30 34.06
N ASP A 263 -5.13 -3.40 33.13
CA ASP A 263 -3.96 -3.49 32.26
C ASP A 263 -2.93 -2.42 32.64
N TRP A 264 -2.02 -2.78 33.54
CA TRP A 264 -0.91 -1.92 34.00
C TRP A 264 0.07 -1.51 32.89
N GLU A 265 -0.06 -2.11 31.70
CA GLU A 265 0.78 -1.86 30.53
C GLU A 265 0.31 -0.66 29.68
N LEU A 266 -0.97 -0.30 29.74
CA LEU A 266 -1.54 0.83 28.97
C LEU A 266 -1.59 2.11 29.83
N GLY A 267 -0.50 2.88 29.80
CA GLY A 267 -0.40 4.12 30.58
C GLY A 267 -1.37 5.23 30.15
N THR A 268 -1.72 6.15 31.05
CA THR A 268 -2.59 7.30 30.74
C THR A 268 -2.02 8.20 29.65
N ARG A 269 -2.86 8.60 28.67
CA ARG A 269 -2.44 9.39 27.51
C ARG A 269 -2.44 10.90 27.77
N VAL A 270 -1.62 11.34 28.73
CA VAL A 270 -1.49 12.77 29.10
C VAL A 270 -1.05 13.61 27.90
N GLY A 271 -1.78 14.71 27.64
CA GLY A 271 -1.54 15.62 26.53
C GLY A 271 -2.40 15.34 25.29
N SER A 272 -3.14 14.22 25.26
CA SER A 272 -4.11 13.92 24.20
C SER A 272 -5.26 14.94 24.13
N GLU A 273 -5.56 15.61 25.24
CA GLU A 273 -6.56 16.68 25.33
C GLU A 273 -6.18 17.87 24.43
N LYS A 274 -4.89 18.13 24.25
CA LYS A 274 -4.40 19.18 23.33
C LYS A 274 -4.63 18.84 21.88
N ASP A 275 -4.50 17.56 21.52
CA ASP A 275 -4.84 17.08 20.19
C ASP A 275 -6.34 17.26 19.91
N VAL A 276 -7.19 16.92 20.89
CA VAL A 276 -8.64 17.13 20.83
C VAL A 276 -8.96 18.61 20.60
N ASP A 277 -8.40 19.52 21.39
CA ASP A 277 -8.61 20.96 21.25
C ASP A 277 -8.21 21.47 19.86
N ASN A 278 -7.05 21.05 19.36
CA ASN A 278 -6.55 21.44 18.04
C ASN A 278 -7.44 20.93 16.89
N LEU A 279 -7.89 19.68 16.97
CA LEU A 279 -8.81 19.09 15.99
C LEU A 279 -10.18 19.79 16.01
N LYS A 280 -10.74 20.06 17.20
CA LYS A 280 -12.00 20.80 17.35
C LYS A 280 -11.89 22.18 16.72
N ARG A 281 -10.79 22.89 16.99
CA ARG A 281 -10.52 24.23 16.43
C ARG A 281 -10.46 24.19 14.91
N LEU A 282 -9.67 23.27 14.33
CA LEU A 282 -9.56 23.09 12.88
C LEU A 282 -10.91 22.78 12.25
N PHE A 283 -11.59 21.71 12.69
CA PHE A 283 -12.77 21.23 11.99
C PHE A 283 -13.99 22.16 12.17
N ARG A 284 -14.07 22.93 13.27
CA ARG A 284 -15.03 24.05 13.36
C ARG A 284 -14.75 25.14 12.33
N LYS A 285 -13.48 25.53 12.16
CA LYS A 285 -13.06 26.50 11.14
C LYS A 285 -13.40 26.00 9.72
N LEU A 286 -13.30 24.69 9.50
CA LEU A 286 -13.72 24.03 8.25
C LEU A 286 -15.23 23.71 8.21
N HIS A 287 -16.04 24.30 9.08
CA HIS A 287 -17.51 24.20 9.09
C HIS A 287 -18.10 22.80 9.32
N PHE A 288 -17.44 21.99 10.15
CA PHE A 288 -17.98 20.70 10.61
C PHE A 288 -18.79 20.85 11.90
N SER A 289 -19.79 19.98 12.04
CA SER A 289 -20.44 19.73 13.33
C SER A 289 -19.58 18.77 14.14
N ILE A 290 -19.02 19.27 15.26
CA ILE A 290 -18.15 18.47 16.13
C ILE A 290 -19.00 17.58 17.05
N LYS A 291 -18.61 16.31 17.16
CA LYS A 291 -19.04 15.39 18.22
C LYS A 291 -17.79 14.83 18.90
N GLU A 292 -17.73 14.93 20.21
CA GLU A 292 -16.58 14.49 21.02
C GLU A 292 -17.06 13.46 22.03
N VAL A 293 -16.28 12.41 22.18
CA VAL A 293 -16.49 11.33 23.16
C VAL A 293 -15.14 10.95 23.75
N GLU A 294 -15.13 10.62 25.04
CA GLU A 294 -13.91 10.32 25.79
C GLU A 294 -14.03 8.98 26.52
N ASP A 295 -12.91 8.26 26.64
CA ASP A 295 -12.74 7.05 27.48
C ASP A 295 -13.78 5.94 27.26
N LEU A 296 -14.19 5.75 26.01
CA LEU A 296 -15.12 4.67 25.62
C LEU A 296 -14.48 3.28 25.76
N GLU A 297 -15.22 2.33 26.32
CA GLU A 297 -14.86 0.92 26.26
C GLU A 297 -14.84 0.41 24.80
N GLY A 298 -14.14 -0.68 24.52
CA GLY A 298 -13.99 -1.18 23.14
C GLY A 298 -15.33 -1.44 22.43
N ALA A 299 -16.30 -2.00 23.15
CA ALA A 299 -17.65 -2.21 22.62
C ALA A 299 -18.42 -0.90 22.40
N GLU A 300 -18.17 0.13 23.21
CA GLU A 300 -18.80 1.45 23.09
C GLU A 300 -18.20 2.25 21.93
N LEU A 301 -16.90 2.11 21.70
CA LEU A 301 -16.18 2.72 20.60
C LEU A 301 -16.79 2.30 19.26
N ALA A 302 -16.94 0.99 19.02
CA ALA A 302 -17.58 0.46 17.82
C ALA A 302 -19.06 0.89 17.70
N ARG A 303 -19.82 0.80 18.80
CA ARG A 303 -21.23 1.23 18.84
C ARG A 303 -21.41 2.72 18.54
N THR A 304 -20.48 3.57 18.96
CA THR A 304 -20.57 5.02 18.74
C THR A 304 -20.43 5.37 17.26
N ILE A 305 -19.48 4.75 16.54
CA ILE A 305 -19.34 4.95 15.09
C ILE A 305 -20.51 4.33 14.33
N ALA A 306 -20.98 3.15 14.74
CA ALA A 306 -22.20 2.54 14.19
C ALA A 306 -23.43 3.45 14.33
N LYS A 307 -23.60 4.12 15.47
CA LYS A 307 -24.68 5.12 15.66
C LYS A 307 -24.55 6.31 14.71
N ILE A 308 -23.34 6.73 14.33
CA ILE A 308 -23.17 7.76 13.29
C ILE A 308 -23.67 7.27 11.93
N GLY A 309 -23.37 6.02 11.55
CA GLY A 309 -23.83 5.44 10.29
C GLY A 309 -25.35 5.20 10.26
N LEU A 310 -25.90 4.64 11.34
CA LEU A 310 -27.28 4.16 11.39
C LEU A 310 -28.31 5.25 11.76
N ASN A 311 -27.97 6.14 12.70
CA ASN A 311 -28.96 7.03 13.31
C ASN A 311 -28.91 8.46 12.76
N ILE A 312 -27.98 8.76 11.85
CA ILE A 312 -27.82 10.10 11.29
C ILE A 312 -28.02 10.03 9.78
N ASN A 313 -28.92 10.89 9.29
CA ASN A 313 -29.08 11.08 7.86
C ASN A 313 -28.02 12.04 7.32
N HIS A 314 -27.02 11.51 6.61
CA HIS A 314 -25.92 12.31 6.06
C HIS A 314 -26.24 12.94 4.70
N SER A 315 -27.46 12.82 4.19
CA SER A 315 -27.83 13.28 2.83
C SER A 315 -27.51 14.74 2.59
N ARG A 316 -27.65 15.58 3.63
CA ARG A 316 -27.36 17.02 3.60
C ARG A 316 -25.89 17.39 3.81
N PHE A 317 -25.06 16.44 4.22
CA PHE A 317 -23.62 16.61 4.40
C PHE A 317 -22.86 16.19 3.16
N ASP A 318 -21.67 16.75 2.98
CA ASP A 318 -20.78 16.45 1.88
C ASP A 318 -19.73 15.39 2.24
N CYS A 319 -19.35 15.25 3.51
CA CYS A 319 -18.41 14.22 3.95
C CYS A 319 -18.58 13.84 5.43
N PHE A 320 -17.82 12.84 5.87
CA PHE A 320 -17.68 12.44 7.27
C PHE A 320 -16.22 12.44 7.68
N VAL A 321 -15.93 12.91 8.89
CA VAL A 321 -14.59 12.90 9.50
C VAL A 321 -14.64 12.15 10.83
N CYS A 322 -13.68 11.27 11.07
CA CYS A 322 -13.49 10.57 12.33
C CYS A 322 -12.03 10.66 12.78
N CYS A 323 -11.78 11.25 13.94
CA CYS A 323 -10.47 11.28 14.58
C CYS A 323 -10.48 10.30 15.75
N ILE A 324 -9.53 9.36 15.78
CA ILE A 324 -9.39 8.38 16.85
C ILE A 324 -8.02 8.57 17.49
N LEU A 325 -8.01 8.93 18.77
CA LEU A 325 -6.80 9.13 19.57
C LEU A 325 -6.81 8.05 20.66
N SER A 326 -5.97 7.02 20.53
CA SER A 326 -5.90 5.92 21.50
C SER A 326 -4.52 5.25 21.50
N HIS A 327 -4.32 4.29 22.39
CA HIS A 327 -3.33 3.23 22.20
C HIS A 327 -3.70 2.34 21.03
N GLY A 328 -2.71 1.65 20.46
CA GLY A 328 -2.97 0.70 19.39
C GLY A 328 -1.76 -0.08 18.92
N PHE A 329 -1.99 -0.94 17.93
CA PHE A 329 -0.97 -1.65 17.18
C PHE A 329 -1.51 -1.90 15.76
N GLU A 330 -0.73 -2.55 14.90
CA GLU A 330 -1.03 -2.73 13.47
C GLU A 330 -2.51 -3.05 13.20
N GLY A 331 -3.23 -2.09 12.60
CA GLY A 331 -4.65 -2.23 12.22
C GLY A 331 -5.68 -2.18 13.36
N ASN A 332 -5.27 -1.91 14.60
CA ASN A 332 -6.11 -2.01 15.80
C ASN A 332 -5.95 -0.80 16.73
N VAL A 333 -7.00 -0.48 17.48
CA VAL A 333 -7.00 0.52 18.56
C VAL A 333 -7.55 -0.09 19.85
N TYR A 334 -7.20 0.48 21.00
CA TYR A 334 -7.73 0.05 22.30
C TYR A 334 -8.92 0.90 22.73
N GLY A 335 -9.92 0.27 23.37
CA GLY A 335 -10.88 0.94 24.24
C GLY A 335 -10.31 1.19 25.64
N SER A 336 -11.00 1.98 26.46
CA SER A 336 -10.60 2.25 27.85
C SER A 336 -10.54 0.99 28.72
N ASP A 337 -11.33 -0.04 28.39
CA ASP A 337 -11.31 -1.36 29.03
C ASP A 337 -10.14 -2.25 28.59
N GLY A 338 -9.18 -1.74 27.81
CA GLY A 338 -8.07 -2.51 27.26
C GLY A 338 -8.48 -3.47 26.14
N ARG A 339 -9.74 -3.47 25.71
CA ARG A 339 -10.17 -4.33 24.60
C ARG A 339 -9.71 -3.80 23.25
N ILE A 340 -9.27 -4.73 22.41
CA ILE A 340 -8.81 -4.48 21.04
C ILE A 340 -10.01 -4.30 20.12
N VAL A 341 -9.99 -3.23 19.34
CA VAL A 341 -11.00 -2.91 18.34
C VAL A 341 -10.34 -2.74 16.97
N PRO A 342 -10.60 -3.64 16.01
CA PRO A 342 -10.04 -3.50 14.67
C PRO A 342 -10.55 -2.25 13.97
N ILE A 343 -9.63 -1.48 13.38
CA ILE A 343 -9.97 -0.26 12.62
C ILE A 343 -10.94 -0.60 11.47
N LYS A 344 -10.77 -1.78 10.86
CA LYS A 344 -11.68 -2.31 9.83
C LYS A 344 -13.14 -2.33 10.31
N THR A 345 -13.39 -2.82 11.53
CA THR A 345 -14.74 -2.86 12.14
C THR A 345 -15.33 -1.46 12.26
N LEU A 346 -14.50 -0.47 12.60
CA LEU A 346 -14.91 0.92 12.73
C LEU A 346 -15.27 1.54 11.38
N THR A 347 -14.44 1.31 10.35
CA THR A 347 -14.71 1.82 9.00
C THR A 347 -15.90 1.14 8.35
N THR A 348 -16.13 -0.15 8.59
CA THR A 348 -17.28 -0.89 8.08
C THR A 348 -18.61 -0.24 8.46
N SER A 349 -18.68 0.31 9.68
CA SER A 349 -19.89 0.97 10.20
C SER A 349 -20.36 2.19 9.40
N VAL A 350 -19.51 2.75 8.53
CA VAL A 350 -19.82 3.92 7.69
C VAL A 350 -19.60 3.66 6.19
N GLN A 351 -19.39 2.41 5.80
CA GLN A 351 -19.38 2.00 4.39
C GLN A 351 -20.71 2.29 3.70
N ALA A 352 -20.73 2.33 2.38
CA ALA A 352 -21.93 2.67 1.61
C ALA A 352 -23.11 1.71 1.86
N SER A 353 -22.87 0.41 2.01
CA SER A 353 -23.88 -0.60 2.35
C SER A 353 -24.49 -0.40 3.73
N MET A 354 -23.67 0.00 4.71
CA MET A 354 -24.08 0.21 6.10
C MET A 354 -24.67 1.61 6.33
N CYS A 355 -24.22 2.61 5.57
CA CYS A 355 -24.71 3.98 5.58
C CYS A 355 -24.90 4.51 4.15
N PRO A 356 -26.03 4.21 3.49
CA PRO A 356 -26.29 4.63 2.11
C PRO A 356 -26.25 6.15 1.90
N THR A 357 -26.55 6.94 2.94
CA THR A 357 -26.53 8.41 2.87
C THR A 357 -25.12 9.01 2.81
N LEU A 358 -24.08 8.19 3.05
CA LEU A 358 -22.66 8.49 2.85
C LEU A 358 -22.07 7.87 1.56
N ALA A 359 -22.86 7.17 0.75
CA ALA A 359 -22.40 6.65 -0.53
C ALA A 359 -21.95 7.81 -1.46
N GLY A 360 -20.77 7.69 -2.07
CA GLY A 360 -20.24 8.73 -2.95
C GLY A 360 -19.61 9.94 -2.25
N LYS A 361 -19.56 9.95 -0.91
CA LYS A 361 -19.04 11.07 -0.10
C LYS A 361 -17.73 10.70 0.60
N PRO A 362 -16.77 11.62 0.75
CA PRO A 362 -15.52 11.33 1.45
C PRO A 362 -15.75 10.92 2.91
N LYS A 363 -15.04 9.88 3.34
CA LYS A 363 -15.02 9.33 4.71
C LYS A 363 -13.58 9.35 5.20
N LEU A 364 -13.23 10.40 5.94
CA LEU A 364 -11.85 10.71 6.32
C LEU A 364 -11.61 10.26 7.76
N PHE A 365 -10.66 9.37 7.97
CA PHE A 365 -10.24 8.87 9.27
C PHE A 365 -8.83 9.34 9.57
N PHE A 366 -8.61 9.93 10.74
CA PHE A 366 -7.29 10.34 11.23
C PHE A 366 -7.02 9.63 12.55
N ILE A 367 -6.06 8.72 12.53
CA ILE A 367 -5.84 7.73 13.59
C ILE A 367 -4.48 8.00 14.22
N GLN A 368 -4.50 8.54 15.43
CA GLN A 368 -3.36 8.68 16.30
C GLN A 368 -3.35 7.50 17.28
N ALA A 369 -2.71 6.43 16.83
CA ALA A 369 -2.46 5.21 17.60
C ALA A 369 -1.18 4.56 17.07
N CYS A 370 -0.41 3.88 17.94
CA CYS A 370 0.76 3.14 17.49
C CYS A 370 0.36 2.08 16.47
N GLN A 371 1.22 1.84 15.47
CA GLN A 371 1.03 0.75 14.50
C GLN A 371 2.01 -0.40 14.72
N GLY A 372 2.74 -0.38 15.84
CA GLY A 372 3.70 -1.41 16.26
C GLY A 372 4.59 -0.91 17.39
N ASP A 373 5.52 -1.76 17.81
CA ASP A 373 6.42 -1.60 18.96
C ASP A 373 7.84 -1.14 18.56
N GLN A 374 8.16 -1.09 17.26
CA GLN A 374 9.48 -0.64 16.81
C GLN A 374 9.62 0.87 17.00
N ILE A 375 10.57 1.26 17.83
CA ILE A 375 10.98 2.66 17.94
C ILE A 375 11.99 2.93 16.83
N GLN A 376 11.81 4.02 16.07
CA GLN A 376 12.84 4.52 15.16
C GLN A 376 14.02 5.06 16.02
N GLY A 377 14.89 4.15 16.48
CA GLY A 377 15.99 4.37 17.43
C GLY A 377 15.55 4.60 18.88
N GLY A 378 15.59 3.58 19.77
CA GLY A 378 15.08 3.56 21.18
C GLY A 378 15.62 4.67 22.11
N LEU A 379 15.17 5.04 23.32
CA LEU A 379 14.45 4.42 24.46
C LEU A 379 13.44 5.45 25.03
N ALA A 380 12.28 4.97 25.51
CA ALA A 380 11.23 5.56 26.37
C ALA A 380 10.99 7.10 26.38
N ILE A 381 10.28 7.58 25.36
CA ILE A 381 9.28 8.66 25.51
C ILE A 381 7.93 7.93 25.48
N GLU A 382 6.96 8.24 26.34
CA GLU A 382 5.69 7.48 26.45
C GLU A 382 5.12 7.06 25.09
N THR A 383 5.13 5.75 24.83
CA THR A 383 4.66 5.15 23.59
C THR A 383 3.33 4.47 23.80
N ASP A 384 2.48 4.54 22.78
CA ASP A 384 1.10 4.06 22.84
C ASP A 384 0.94 2.57 22.39
N ALA A 385 1.98 1.74 22.58
CA ALA A 385 2.11 0.37 22.03
C ALA A 385 1.96 -0.73 23.11
N ALA A 386 1.43 -1.90 22.74
CA ALA A 386 1.20 -3.06 23.61
C ALA A 386 1.67 -4.40 22.98
N PRO A 387 1.86 -5.49 23.76
CA PRO A 387 2.34 -6.79 23.27
C PRO A 387 1.33 -7.54 22.37
N ILE A 388 1.83 -8.38 21.46
CA ILE A 388 1.07 -9.00 20.35
C ILE A 388 0.46 -10.36 20.76
N HIS A 389 -0.85 -10.55 20.54
CA HIS A 389 -1.54 -11.86 20.50
C HIS A 389 -2.39 -11.99 19.21
N GLN A 390 -2.32 -13.15 18.52
CA GLN A 390 -2.97 -13.44 17.22
C GLN A 390 -4.27 -14.25 17.36
N ASP A 391 -5.32 -13.94 16.58
CA ASP A 391 -6.00 -14.92 15.67
C ASP A 391 -7.23 -14.40 14.83
N ARG A 392 -7.26 -14.86 13.55
CA ARG A 392 -8.36 -15.33 12.65
C ARG A 392 -9.36 -14.44 11.86
N HIS A 393 -9.67 -14.97 10.66
CA HIS A 393 -10.41 -14.49 9.46
C HIS A 393 -11.93 -14.79 9.43
N CYS A 394 -12.70 -14.07 8.57
CA CYS A 394 -13.68 -14.66 7.61
C CYS A 394 -14.22 -13.68 6.52
N ASP A 395 -14.64 -14.30 5.40
CA ASP A 395 -15.24 -13.88 4.10
C ASP A 395 -16.74 -13.49 4.18
N SER A 396 -17.53 -13.04 3.18
CA SER A 396 -17.45 -12.62 1.75
C SER A 396 -18.83 -12.04 1.32
N ASN A 397 -18.88 -11.43 0.11
CA ASN A 397 -19.96 -11.40 -0.90
C ASN A 397 -20.56 -10.05 -1.35
N VAL A 398 -20.75 -10.02 -2.69
CA VAL A 398 -20.72 -8.87 -3.62
C VAL A 398 -22.11 -8.48 -4.11
N LYS A 399 -22.33 -7.20 -4.40
CA LYS A 399 -23.13 -6.75 -5.57
C LYS A 399 -22.44 -5.52 -6.19
N GLN A 400 -22.74 -5.23 -7.45
CA GLN A 400 -22.24 -4.13 -8.28
C GLN A 400 -22.56 -2.73 -7.70
N TRP A 401 -21.63 -2.20 -6.93
CA TRP A 401 -21.80 -1.03 -6.08
C TRP A 401 -20.57 -0.14 -6.21
N ILE A 402 -20.68 1.14 -5.84
CA ILE A 402 -19.48 1.85 -5.36
C ILE A 402 -18.88 0.91 -4.31
N PRO A 403 -17.62 0.42 -4.44
CA PRO A 403 -17.08 -0.51 -3.47
C PRO A 403 -17.33 0.07 -2.09
N ASP A 404 -17.77 -0.76 -1.14
CA ASP A 404 -18.10 -0.26 0.19
C ASP A 404 -16.93 0.51 0.82
N ASP A 405 -15.72 0.12 0.47
CA ASP A 405 -14.45 0.73 0.85
C ASP A 405 -14.06 1.98 0.04
N ALA A 406 -14.85 2.41 -0.96
CA ALA A 406 -14.53 3.57 -1.78
C ALA A 406 -14.90 4.88 -1.09
N ASP A 407 -14.23 5.95 -1.53
CA ASP A 407 -14.36 7.29 -0.95
C ASP A 407 -13.84 7.37 0.51
N PHE A 408 -12.95 6.46 0.92
CA PHE A 408 -12.26 6.52 2.21
C PHE A 408 -10.86 7.12 2.09
N LEU A 409 -10.43 7.77 3.17
CA LEU A 409 -9.03 8.11 3.39
C LEU A 409 -8.72 7.85 4.85
N LEU A 410 -7.69 7.05 5.11
CA LEU A 410 -7.22 6.73 6.46
C LEU A 410 -5.80 7.28 6.60
N GLY A 411 -5.63 8.32 7.42
CA GLY A 411 -4.33 8.84 7.83
C GLY A 411 -3.92 8.24 9.17
N TYR A 412 -2.69 7.73 9.25
CA TYR A 412 -2.11 7.13 10.44
C TYR A 412 -0.93 7.95 10.94
N SER A 413 -0.79 8.08 12.25
CA SER A 413 0.31 8.81 12.88
C SER A 413 1.69 8.25 12.57
N THR A 414 1.77 6.95 12.30
CA THR A 414 3.01 6.26 11.94
C THR A 414 2.81 5.29 10.78
N VAL A 415 3.93 4.94 10.13
CA VAL A 415 4.01 3.76 9.28
C VAL A 415 3.82 2.46 10.10
N PRO A 416 3.25 1.39 9.51
CA PRO A 416 3.11 0.09 10.16
C PRO A 416 4.40 -0.40 10.82
N GLY A 417 4.29 -0.98 12.01
CA GLY A 417 5.42 -1.46 12.80
C GLY A 417 6.03 -0.42 13.75
N TYR A 418 5.70 0.87 13.65
CA TYR A 418 6.37 1.93 14.41
C TYR A 418 5.49 2.66 15.43
N ALA A 419 6.12 3.06 16.55
CA ALA A 419 5.48 3.80 17.63
C ALA A 419 5.34 5.30 17.33
N ALA A 420 4.20 5.89 17.71
CA ALA A 420 3.91 7.31 17.51
C ALA A 420 4.41 8.18 18.68
N ILE A 421 4.95 9.36 18.39
CA ILE A 421 5.49 10.27 19.41
C ILE A 421 4.40 11.21 19.91
N ARG A 422 4.18 11.21 21.23
CA ARG A 422 3.34 12.19 21.93
C ARG A 422 4.17 13.06 22.86
N ASN A 423 3.90 14.36 22.87
CA ASN A 423 4.41 15.27 23.87
C ASN A 423 3.31 15.60 24.89
N ARG A 424 3.57 15.39 26.19
CA ARG A 424 2.60 15.64 27.27
C ARG A 424 2.11 17.09 27.38
N THR A 425 2.91 18.06 26.92
CA THR A 425 2.59 19.49 26.98
C THR A 425 1.96 20.04 25.70
N ASN A 426 2.40 19.55 24.55
CA ASN A 426 2.03 20.12 23.25
C ASN A 426 1.11 19.23 22.40
N GLY A 427 0.79 18.01 22.84
CA GLY A 427 0.06 17.03 22.03
C GLY A 427 0.98 16.19 21.14
N SER A 428 0.40 15.41 20.24
CA SER A 428 1.14 14.54 19.33
C SER A 428 1.71 15.29 18.13
N TRP A 429 2.87 14.83 17.64
CA TRP A 429 3.51 15.46 16.48
C TRP A 429 2.64 15.36 15.23
N TYR A 430 2.03 14.19 15.03
CA TYR A 430 1.17 13.94 13.88
C TYR A 430 -0.06 14.85 13.87
N ILE A 431 -0.83 14.91 14.96
CA ILE A 431 -2.05 15.75 14.99
C ILE A 431 -1.70 17.22 14.87
N ASN A 432 -0.66 17.69 15.58
CA ASN A 432 -0.21 19.07 15.43
C ASN A 432 0.17 19.40 14.00
N LYS A 433 0.93 18.52 13.34
CA LYS A 433 1.36 18.77 11.96
C LYS A 433 0.21 18.66 10.96
N LEU A 434 -0.69 17.69 11.14
CA LEU A 434 -1.93 17.57 10.36
C LEU A 434 -2.75 18.85 10.45
N VAL A 435 -2.97 19.37 11.66
CA VAL A 435 -3.72 20.60 11.90
C VAL A 435 -3.02 21.78 11.24
N GLU A 436 -1.73 21.99 11.47
CA GLU A 436 -0.97 23.10 10.88
C GLU A 436 -1.05 23.11 9.35
N VAL A 437 -0.82 21.96 8.71
CA VAL A 437 -0.85 21.84 7.24
C VAL A 437 -2.25 22.08 6.71
N MET A 438 -3.28 21.48 7.31
CA MET A 438 -4.66 21.72 6.88
C MET A 438 -5.04 23.19 7.05
N GLU A 439 -4.75 23.81 8.19
CA GLU A 439 -5.03 25.24 8.39
C GLU A 439 -4.32 26.15 7.40
N ARG A 440 -3.10 25.78 6.98
CA ARG A 440 -2.33 26.58 6.03
C ARG A 440 -2.80 26.39 4.60
N TYR A 441 -3.22 25.19 4.19
CA TYR A 441 -3.36 24.81 2.78
C TYR A 441 -4.75 24.32 2.34
N HIS A 442 -5.75 24.25 3.23
CA HIS A 442 -7.06 23.66 2.95
C HIS A 442 -7.82 24.27 1.74
N ASP A 443 -7.50 25.50 1.38
CA ASP A 443 -8.11 26.30 0.33
C ASP A 443 -7.48 26.10 -1.06
N ARG A 444 -6.28 25.52 -1.14
CA ARG A 444 -5.50 25.42 -2.38
C ARG A 444 -4.86 24.07 -2.65
N MET A 445 -4.82 23.17 -1.66
CA MET A 445 -4.30 21.81 -1.81
C MET A 445 -5.39 20.78 -1.49
N ASP A 446 -5.44 19.70 -2.28
CA ASP A 446 -6.33 18.59 -1.97
C ASP A 446 -5.80 17.79 -0.77
N MET A 447 -6.69 17.04 -0.11
CA MET A 447 -6.39 16.28 1.11
C MET A 447 -5.20 15.32 0.95
N VAL A 448 -5.06 14.63 -0.18
CA VAL A 448 -3.96 13.68 -0.40
C VAL A 448 -2.63 14.43 -0.52
N SER A 449 -2.62 15.52 -1.28
CA SER A 449 -1.47 16.41 -1.38
C SER A 449 -1.10 17.03 -0.01
N MET A 450 -2.09 17.42 0.80
CA MET A 450 -1.86 17.90 2.16
C MET A 450 -1.24 16.82 3.06
N LEU A 451 -1.66 15.56 2.97
CA LEU A 451 -1.01 14.48 3.73
C LEU A 451 0.41 14.17 3.26
N GLY A 452 0.69 14.31 1.97
CA GLY A 452 2.07 14.28 1.45
C GLY A 452 2.93 15.39 2.07
N LYS A 453 2.35 16.58 2.27
CA LYS A 453 3.00 17.70 2.94
C LYS A 453 3.20 17.44 4.45
N VAL A 454 2.23 16.82 5.12
CA VAL A 454 2.37 16.35 6.51
C VAL A 454 3.54 15.38 6.62
N ASN A 455 3.66 14.39 5.73
CA ASN A 455 4.78 13.45 5.70
C ASN A 455 6.14 14.17 5.52
N ASP A 456 6.23 15.08 4.54
CA ASP A 456 7.43 15.87 4.28
C ASP A 456 7.87 16.67 5.52
N GLU A 457 6.94 17.36 6.17
CA GLU A 457 7.24 18.17 7.35
C GLU A 457 7.53 17.33 8.60
N LEU A 458 6.81 16.23 8.84
CA LEU A 458 7.09 15.31 9.95
C LEU A 458 8.46 14.65 9.83
N SER A 459 8.87 14.25 8.63
CA SER A 459 10.19 13.60 8.40
C SER A 459 11.39 14.47 8.79
N LYS A 460 11.17 15.79 8.84
CA LYS A 460 12.15 16.82 9.21
C LYS A 460 12.16 17.12 10.70
N MET A 461 11.08 16.77 11.41
CA MET A 461 11.03 16.91 12.87
C MET A 461 11.99 15.92 13.51
N GLU A 462 12.62 16.37 14.58
CA GLU A 462 13.57 15.58 15.34
C GLU A 462 13.46 15.94 16.81
N ALA A 463 13.49 14.91 17.66
CA ALA A 463 13.58 15.06 19.09
C ALA A 463 14.94 14.58 19.51
N VAL A 464 15.56 15.30 20.44
CA VAL A 464 16.80 14.89 21.08
C VAL A 464 16.46 14.57 22.52
N HIS A 465 16.73 13.34 22.94
CA HIS A 465 16.64 12.94 24.34
C HIS A 465 17.94 12.21 24.72
N GLY A 466 18.70 12.81 25.63
CA GLY A 466 20.08 12.38 25.89
C GLY A 466 20.93 12.41 24.61
N ASN A 467 21.58 11.28 24.31
CA ASN A 467 22.43 11.13 23.11
C ASN A 467 21.71 10.54 21.90
N ARG A 468 20.38 10.43 21.93
CA ARG A 468 19.58 9.77 20.88
C ARG A 468 18.67 10.75 20.17
N ARG A 469 18.52 10.54 18.87
CA ARG A 469 17.73 11.36 17.96
C ARG A 469 16.57 10.53 17.44
N PHE A 470 15.37 11.09 17.53
CA PHE A 470 14.12 10.40 17.20
C PHE A 470 13.46 11.07 16.01
N LYS A 471 12.88 10.24 15.14
CA LYS A 471 12.10 10.67 13.99
C LYS A 471 10.76 9.96 13.97
N GLN A 472 9.81 10.56 13.26
CA GLN A 472 8.49 9.99 13.03
C GLN A 472 8.12 10.19 11.56
N MET A 473 7.51 9.17 10.97
CA MET A 473 6.94 9.23 9.63
C MET A 473 5.51 8.72 9.67
N SER A 474 4.55 9.56 9.29
CA SER A 474 3.15 9.16 9.13
C SER A 474 2.94 8.39 7.83
N SER A 475 1.78 7.75 7.72
CA SER A 475 1.33 7.07 6.50
C SER A 475 -0.14 7.37 6.24
N PHE A 476 -0.59 7.15 5.02
CA PHE A 476 -2.01 7.22 4.71
C PHE A 476 -2.37 6.27 3.59
N HIS A 477 -3.61 5.81 3.62
CA HIS A 477 -4.23 4.99 2.58
C HIS A 477 -5.46 5.74 2.04
N SER A 478 -5.66 5.75 0.73
CA SER A 478 -6.76 6.49 0.09
C SER A 478 -7.41 5.67 -1.00
N THR A 479 -8.74 5.57 -0.92
CA THR A 479 -9.64 5.05 -1.95
C THR A 479 -10.55 6.16 -2.50
N LEU A 480 -10.21 7.43 -2.23
CA LEU A 480 -10.87 8.60 -2.80
C LEU A 480 -10.81 8.55 -4.33
N ARG A 481 -11.96 8.80 -4.97
CA ARG A 481 -12.12 8.80 -6.43
C ARG A 481 -12.05 10.20 -7.03
N LYS A 482 -12.13 11.24 -6.20
CA LYS A 482 -12.10 12.66 -6.58
C LYS A 482 -11.22 13.42 -5.60
N LYS A 483 -10.79 14.63 -5.96
CA LYS A 483 -10.04 15.50 -5.05
C LYS A 483 -10.95 16.05 -3.95
N VAL A 484 -10.47 16.07 -2.71
CA VAL A 484 -11.14 16.68 -1.56
C VAL A 484 -10.44 17.99 -1.25
N TYR A 485 -11.18 19.09 -1.35
CA TYR A 485 -10.74 20.43 -0.94
C TYR A 485 -11.70 20.95 0.13
N PHE A 486 -11.21 21.77 1.06
CA PHE A 486 -12.06 22.43 2.06
C PHE A 486 -12.03 23.94 1.82
N PHE A 487 -12.55 24.38 0.67
CA PHE A 487 -12.69 25.79 0.35
C PHE A 487 -13.61 26.47 1.35
N ASN A 488 -13.16 27.55 2.00
CA ASN A 488 -14.03 28.33 2.89
C ASN A 488 -15.12 29.07 2.13
#